data_AF-A0A950HA63-F1
#
_entry.id   AF-A0A950HA63-F1
#
_cell.length_a   1.000
_cell.length_b   1.000
_cell.length_c   1.000
_cell.angle_alpha   90.00
_cell.angle_beta   90.00
_cell.angle_gamma   90.00
#
_symmetry.space_group_name_H-M   'P 1'
#
loop_
_entity.id
_entity.type
_entity.pdbx_description
1 polymer ?
#
loop_
_entity_poly.entity_id
_entity_poly.type
_entity_poly.pdbx_seq_one_letter_code
_entity_poly.pdbx_strand_id
1 'polypeptide(L)'
;MKPLLHTALGLGVAFFLTVFVFAATVNTKVLRPKSKGPSVSENQHARRRMNRLARSRGRRHYAGRRRHRYYERFYTSSFAGDITDGDETAGEDPVVRAAAVDALGTMNGAVVAVEPTSGRILAMVNQKLALSSGAQPCSTIKLSVALAALSENLITKDTEIALGRRSHLNLTTALARSNNAYFEAVGRKLGFDKVSYYAHQYGLGELAGYNIPGEHLGTYPDEEIPAKLGGVGKMCSFGEGISMTPLQLGALLSAIANGGTLYYLQHPAGPDEVASFQPRAKRHLDIASLIPEISDGMAGAVEYGTARSLRLNFNEESILGKTGTCSNSGTRYGWFASYANTSVGRIVTVVFLQGGRPTYGPKAAEIAGRMYRNLYDHSFFANGPTLLPARTAEQPAAGITQ
;
A
#
# COMPACT_ATOMS: atom_id res chain seq x y z
N MET A 1 -53.71 29.70 47.83
CA MET A 1 -53.94 29.41 46.39
C MET A 1 -52.61 28.99 45.78
N LYS A 2 -52.61 27.87 45.04
CA LYS A 2 -51.50 27.16 44.33
C LYS A 2 -50.73 28.07 43.31
N PRO A 3 -49.62 27.64 42.61
CA PRO A 3 -49.15 26.26 42.38
C PRO A 3 -47.62 25.97 42.30
N LEU A 4 -47.33 24.66 42.26
CA LEU A 4 -46.21 23.95 41.58
C LEU A 4 -44.78 24.10 42.16
N LEU A 5 -44.39 23.09 42.93
CA LEU A 5 -43.02 22.78 43.34
C LEU A 5 -42.53 21.60 42.50
N HIS A 6 -41.40 21.72 41.80
CA HIS A 6 -40.47 20.64 41.47
C HIS A 6 -39.15 21.21 40.94
N THR A 7 -38.10 21.21 41.77
CA THR A 7 -36.69 21.12 41.34
C THR A 7 -35.78 20.83 42.54
N ALA A 8 -34.85 19.89 42.34
CA ALA A 8 -33.50 19.72 42.93
C ALA A 8 -33.31 18.25 43.37
N LEU A 9 -32.16 17.58 43.33
CA LEU A 9 -30.80 17.72 42.80
C LEU A 9 -30.04 16.56 43.52
N GLY A 10 -29.01 15.96 42.93
CA GLY A 10 -27.87 15.49 43.74
C GLY A 10 -27.60 13.99 43.90
N LEU A 11 -26.52 13.58 43.23
CA LEU A 11 -25.53 12.51 43.45
C LEU A 11 -25.58 11.61 44.71
N GLY A 12 -25.14 10.36 44.49
CA GLY A 12 -24.05 9.75 45.27
C GLY A 12 -24.37 8.44 45.97
N VAL A 13 -23.88 7.30 45.45
CA VAL A 13 -23.81 6.04 46.20
C VAL A 13 -22.42 5.46 46.10
N ALA A 14 -21.82 5.20 47.26
CA ALA A 14 -20.58 4.48 47.46
C ALA A 14 -20.76 3.44 48.57
N PHE A 15 -19.84 2.47 48.56
CA PHE A 15 -19.37 1.57 49.64
C PHE A 15 -19.60 0.05 49.51
N PHE A 16 -18.45 -0.63 49.47
CA PHE A 16 -18.12 -2.04 49.75
C PHE A 16 -18.37 -2.40 51.25
N LEU A 17 -18.22 -3.62 51.83
CA LEU A 17 -17.23 -4.72 51.66
C LEU A 17 -17.68 -5.92 52.58
N THR A 18 -17.49 -7.19 52.14
CA THR A 18 -17.02 -8.41 52.91
C THR A 18 -17.88 -9.08 54.03
N VAL A 19 -17.90 -10.41 54.35
CA VAL A 19 -17.08 -11.62 54.02
C VAL A 19 -17.63 -12.96 54.65
N PHE A 20 -17.18 -14.13 54.13
CA PHE A 20 -17.12 -15.56 54.64
C PHE A 20 -18.43 -16.37 54.92
N VAL A 21 -18.54 -17.72 54.88
CA VAL A 21 -17.99 -18.88 54.12
C VAL A 21 -18.69 -20.20 54.59
N PHE A 22 -18.69 -21.26 53.74
CA PHE A 22 -18.96 -22.72 53.93
C PHE A 22 -20.35 -23.25 54.38
N ALA A 23 -20.92 -24.18 53.60
CA ALA A 23 -20.79 -25.64 53.81
C ALA A 23 -21.58 -26.44 52.75
N ALA A 24 -21.01 -27.58 52.32
CA ALA A 24 -21.60 -28.54 51.40
C ALA A 24 -22.21 -29.74 52.16
N THR A 25 -23.37 -30.24 51.72
CA THR A 25 -23.95 -31.50 52.20
C THR A 25 -24.06 -32.51 51.05
N VAL A 26 -23.41 -33.65 51.26
CA VAL A 26 -23.36 -34.83 50.38
C VAL A 26 -24.53 -35.75 50.69
N ASN A 27 -25.28 -36.18 49.66
CA ASN A 27 -26.34 -37.18 49.81
C ASN A 27 -25.86 -38.52 49.22
N THR A 28 -25.67 -39.52 50.09
CA THR A 28 -25.17 -40.86 49.75
C THR A 28 -26.34 -41.81 49.51
N LYS A 29 -26.60 -42.19 48.25
CA LYS A 29 -27.46 -43.35 47.96
C LYS A 29 -26.63 -44.63 47.88
N VAL A 30 -27.00 -45.57 48.74
CA VAL A 30 -26.47 -46.93 48.88
C VAL A 30 -26.73 -47.75 47.59
N LEU A 31 -25.68 -48.35 47.03
CA LEU A 31 -25.76 -49.25 45.88
C LEU A 31 -26.03 -50.70 46.34
N ARG A 32 -27.07 -51.32 45.79
CA ARG A 32 -27.38 -52.77 45.95
C ARG A 32 -26.36 -53.65 45.20
N PRO A 33 -26.15 -54.92 45.60
CA PRO A 33 -25.19 -55.80 44.94
C PRO A 33 -25.62 -56.16 43.51
N LYS A 34 -24.68 -56.05 42.57
CA LYS A 34 -24.84 -56.31 41.13
C LYS A 34 -25.20 -57.77 40.83
N SER A 35 -26.22 -57.98 40.00
CA SER A 35 -26.40 -59.18 39.20
C SER A 35 -25.19 -59.39 38.28
N LYS A 36 -24.75 -60.65 38.09
CA LYS A 36 -23.70 -61.01 37.13
C LYS A 36 -24.11 -60.56 35.71
N GLY A 37 -23.51 -59.47 35.23
CA GLY A 37 -23.55 -59.08 33.82
C GLY A 37 -22.66 -59.99 32.97
N PRO A 38 -22.86 -60.04 31.64
CA PRO A 38 -22.13 -60.95 30.75
C PRO A 38 -20.62 -60.68 30.80
N SER A 39 -19.81 -61.75 30.73
CA SER A 39 -18.36 -61.61 30.63
C SER A 39 -18.03 -60.90 29.32
N VAL A 40 -17.46 -59.69 29.43
CA VAL A 40 -16.94 -58.97 28.28
C VAL A 40 -15.64 -59.65 27.87
N SER A 41 -15.72 -60.52 26.86
CA SER A 41 -14.55 -61.06 26.19
C SER A 41 -13.91 -59.97 25.35
N GLU A 42 -12.67 -59.62 25.69
CA GLU A 42 -11.89 -58.61 24.99
C GLU A 42 -11.56 -59.09 23.56
N ASN A 43 -12.25 -58.53 22.55
CA ASN A 43 -12.07 -58.93 21.16
C ASN A 43 -10.63 -58.63 20.68
N GLN A 44 -10.09 -59.45 19.78
CA GLN A 44 -8.69 -59.42 19.32
C GLN A 44 -8.28 -58.03 18.77
N HIS A 45 -9.22 -57.29 18.22
CA HIS A 45 -9.05 -55.90 17.78
C HIS A 45 -8.78 -54.91 18.93
N ALA A 46 -9.45 -55.06 20.06
CA ALA A 46 -9.25 -54.23 21.25
C ALA A 46 -7.85 -54.46 21.83
N ARG A 47 -7.40 -55.72 21.92
CA ARG A 47 -6.01 -56.06 22.31
C ARG A 47 -4.96 -55.48 21.37
N ARG A 48 -5.19 -55.54 20.05
CA ARG A 48 -4.27 -54.94 19.06
C ARG A 48 -4.18 -53.41 19.20
N ARG A 49 -5.30 -52.75 19.50
CA ARG A 49 -5.35 -51.30 19.74
C ARG A 49 -4.62 -50.92 21.03
N MET A 50 -4.84 -51.67 22.11
CA MET A 50 -4.14 -51.47 23.38
C MET A 50 -2.64 -51.72 23.26
N ASN A 51 -2.21 -52.74 22.52
CA ASN A 51 -0.80 -52.98 22.24
C ASN A 51 -0.15 -51.88 21.37
N ARG A 52 -0.89 -51.28 20.42
CA ARG A 52 -0.42 -50.08 19.70
C ARG A 52 -0.27 -48.88 20.62
N LEU A 53 -1.24 -48.65 21.50
CA LEU A 53 -1.20 -47.55 22.47
C LEU A 53 -0.05 -47.73 23.49
N ALA A 54 0.17 -48.95 23.98
CA ALA A 54 1.29 -49.29 24.86
C ALA A 54 2.65 -49.08 24.16
N ARG A 55 2.78 -49.49 22.89
CA ARG A 55 3.99 -49.25 22.08
C ARG A 55 4.21 -47.77 21.76
N SER A 56 3.16 -46.96 21.70
CA SER A 56 3.27 -45.51 21.46
C SER A 56 3.74 -44.72 22.67
N ARG A 57 3.59 -45.25 23.89
CA ARG A 57 4.01 -44.59 25.14
C ARG A 57 5.51 -44.72 25.46
N GLY A 58 6.25 -45.51 24.68
CA GLY A 58 7.69 -45.76 24.90
C GLY A 58 8.66 -44.93 24.06
N ARG A 59 8.18 -44.08 23.13
CA ARG A 59 9.07 -43.21 22.34
C ARG A 59 9.13 -41.82 22.98
N ARG A 60 10.11 -41.62 23.87
CA ARG A 60 10.65 -40.28 24.13
C ARG A 60 11.22 -39.77 22.80
N HIS A 61 10.41 -39.03 22.06
CA HIS A 61 10.93 -38.19 20.98
C HIS A 61 11.79 -37.13 21.65
N TYR A 62 13.11 -37.30 21.61
CA TYR A 62 14.01 -36.17 21.74
C TYR A 62 13.63 -35.20 20.62
N ALA A 63 12.89 -34.15 20.97
CA ALA A 63 12.63 -33.03 20.08
C ALA A 63 13.98 -32.31 19.90
N GLY A 64 14.83 -32.85 19.03
CA GLY A 64 15.98 -32.12 18.54
C GLY A 64 15.45 -30.85 17.88
N ARG A 65 15.62 -29.70 18.55
CA ARG A 65 15.51 -28.40 17.90
C ARG A 65 16.55 -28.39 16.79
N ARG A 66 16.18 -28.84 15.58
CA ARG A 66 16.90 -28.46 14.37
C ARG A 66 16.80 -26.94 14.33
N ARG A 67 17.85 -26.26 14.81
CA ARG A 67 18.07 -24.85 14.50
C ARG A 67 18.22 -24.81 12.98
N HIS A 68 17.12 -24.56 12.29
CA HIS A 68 17.19 -24.13 10.90
C HIS A 68 18.07 -22.88 10.92
N ARG A 69 19.29 -23.00 10.41
CA ARG A 69 20.12 -21.84 10.11
C ARG A 69 19.33 -21.07 9.07
N TYR A 70 18.66 -20.00 9.49
CA TYR A 70 18.00 -19.11 8.57
C TYR A 70 19.12 -18.35 7.85
N TYR A 71 19.48 -18.80 6.64
CA TYR A 71 20.36 -18.00 5.81
C TYR A 71 19.54 -16.82 5.31
N GLU A 72 20.02 -15.60 5.57
CA GLU A 72 19.37 -14.42 5.04
C GLU A 72 19.56 -14.40 3.52
N ARG A 73 18.46 -14.59 2.79
CA ARG A 73 18.47 -14.58 1.32
C ARG A 73 18.67 -13.18 0.75
N PHE A 74 18.50 -12.15 1.57
CA PHE A 74 18.62 -10.76 1.17
C PHE A 74 19.94 -10.18 1.67
N TYR A 75 20.73 -9.62 0.77
CA TYR A 75 22.02 -9.00 1.09
C TYR A 75 21.97 -7.47 0.99
N THR A 76 20.93 -6.91 0.38
CA THR A 76 20.72 -5.46 0.31
C THR A 76 20.24 -4.93 1.66
N SER A 77 20.93 -3.93 2.20
CA SER A 77 20.54 -3.27 3.46
C SER A 77 19.14 -2.66 3.35
N SER A 78 18.33 -2.85 4.39
CA SER A 78 17.01 -2.19 4.51
C SER A 78 17.11 -0.75 5.03
N PHE A 79 18.29 -0.35 5.46
CA PHE A 79 18.55 0.97 6.03
C PHE A 79 19.65 1.68 5.25
N ALA A 80 19.49 2.99 5.10
CA ALA A 80 20.45 3.89 4.47
C ALA A 80 21.01 4.86 5.53
N GLY A 81 22.21 5.38 5.29
CA GLY A 81 22.85 6.37 6.16
C GLY A 81 22.17 7.73 6.03
N ASP A 82 22.43 8.42 4.92
CA ASP A 82 21.77 9.69 4.58
C ASP A 82 20.88 9.49 3.35
N ILE A 83 19.56 9.62 3.55
CA ILE A 83 18.54 9.50 2.52
C ILE A 83 18.31 10.81 1.75
N THR A 84 19.00 11.89 2.14
CA THR A 84 18.88 13.23 1.54
C THR A 84 20.15 13.68 0.83
N ASP A 85 21.21 12.87 0.88
CA ASP A 85 22.50 13.20 0.29
C ASP A 85 22.43 13.43 -1.22
N GLY A 86 22.65 14.68 -1.62
CA GLY A 86 22.63 15.13 -3.02
C GLY A 86 21.26 15.49 -3.57
N ASP A 87 20.22 15.58 -2.73
CA ASP A 87 18.88 16.01 -3.17
C ASP A 87 18.85 17.53 -3.43
N GLU A 88 18.32 17.93 -4.59
CA GLU A 88 18.03 19.33 -4.92
C GLU A 88 16.64 19.73 -4.38
N THR A 89 16.59 20.61 -3.38
CA THR A 89 15.36 20.85 -2.60
C THR A 89 14.79 22.27 -2.72
N ALA A 90 15.48 23.19 -3.41
CA ALA A 90 15.15 24.61 -3.33
C ALA A 90 13.81 25.02 -3.97
N GLY A 91 13.23 24.20 -4.86
CA GLY A 91 11.88 24.40 -5.41
C GLY A 91 10.79 23.49 -4.81
N GLU A 92 11.14 22.67 -3.82
CA GLU A 92 10.21 21.79 -3.12
C GLU A 92 9.37 22.54 -2.09
N ASP A 93 8.20 21.99 -1.73
CA ASP A 93 7.40 22.48 -0.61
C ASP A 93 8.05 22.02 0.72
N PRO A 94 8.44 22.95 1.60
CA PRO A 94 9.19 22.61 2.81
C PRO A 94 8.38 21.76 3.80
N VAL A 95 7.05 21.93 3.86
CA VAL A 95 6.17 21.13 4.73
C VAL A 95 6.07 19.71 4.21
N VAL A 96 5.85 19.56 2.90
CA VAL A 96 5.75 18.23 2.26
C VAL A 96 7.09 17.51 2.34
N ARG A 97 8.20 18.22 2.14
CA ARG A 97 9.55 17.67 2.22
C ARG A 97 9.88 17.19 3.63
N ALA A 98 9.64 18.02 4.66
CA ALA A 98 9.86 17.64 6.05
C ALA A 98 9.03 16.41 6.44
N ALA A 99 7.75 16.38 6.04
CA ALA A 99 6.87 15.24 6.27
C ALA A 99 7.40 13.94 5.62
N ALA A 100 7.94 14.03 4.40
CA ALA A 100 8.47 12.89 3.68
C ALA A 100 9.79 12.37 4.27
N VAL A 101 10.70 13.25 4.69
CA VAL A 101 11.96 12.88 5.36
C VAL A 101 11.69 12.17 6.68
N ASP A 102 10.87 12.78 7.54
CA ASP A 102 10.53 12.22 8.85
C ASP A 102 9.84 10.84 8.71
N ALA A 103 8.91 10.73 7.75
CA ALA A 103 8.20 9.49 7.51
C ALA A 103 9.11 8.36 7.02
N LEU A 104 10.04 8.64 6.09
CA LEU A 104 10.95 7.64 5.54
C LEU A 104 12.01 7.20 6.58
N GLY A 105 12.46 8.13 7.42
CA GLY A 105 13.45 7.88 8.47
C GLY A 105 14.75 7.32 7.88
N THR A 106 15.22 6.19 8.41
CA THR A 106 16.47 5.55 7.95
C THR A 106 16.23 4.43 6.93
N MET A 107 15.01 4.25 6.43
CA MET A 107 14.72 3.17 5.49
C MET A 107 15.40 3.43 4.14
N ASN A 108 16.02 2.39 3.56
CA ASN A 108 16.58 2.45 2.21
C ASN A 108 15.43 2.50 1.20
N GLY A 109 15.14 3.71 0.73
CA GLY A 109 13.99 3.98 -0.12
C GLY A 109 13.93 5.42 -0.59
N ALA A 110 12.87 5.74 -1.32
CA ALA A 110 12.57 7.06 -1.84
C ALA A 110 11.09 7.39 -1.61
N VAL A 111 10.81 8.69 -1.48
CA VAL A 111 9.44 9.21 -1.42
C VAL A 111 9.28 10.28 -2.50
N VAL A 112 8.24 10.17 -3.32
CA VAL A 112 7.88 11.17 -4.33
C VAL A 112 6.48 11.66 -4.03
N ALA A 113 6.33 12.98 -3.89
CA ALA A 113 5.08 13.64 -3.59
C ALA A 113 4.72 14.60 -4.73
N VAL A 114 3.54 14.44 -5.34
CA VAL A 114 3.13 15.15 -6.55
C VAL A 114 1.78 15.82 -6.33
N GLU A 115 1.65 17.08 -6.77
CA GLU A 115 0.36 17.73 -6.94
C GLU A 115 -0.30 17.22 -8.23
N PRO A 116 -1.40 16.43 -8.16
CA PRO A 116 -1.88 15.69 -9.30
C PRO A 116 -2.52 16.56 -10.37
N THR A 117 -3.04 17.74 -10.01
CA THR A 117 -3.70 18.65 -10.95
C THR A 117 -2.75 19.47 -11.81
N SER A 118 -1.45 19.47 -11.47
CA SER A 118 -0.44 20.30 -12.14
C SER A 118 0.78 19.51 -12.64
N GLY A 119 1.06 18.35 -12.03
CA GLY A 119 2.30 17.60 -12.26
C GLY A 119 3.50 18.14 -11.48
N ARG A 120 3.33 19.16 -10.63
CA ARG A 120 4.42 19.68 -9.80
C ARG A 120 4.83 18.63 -8.77
N ILE A 121 6.12 18.30 -8.73
CA ILE A 121 6.73 17.52 -7.66
C ILE A 121 6.90 18.47 -6.47
N LEU A 122 6.15 18.18 -5.40
CA LEU A 122 6.18 18.94 -4.15
C LEU A 122 7.35 18.50 -3.26
N ALA A 123 7.76 17.23 -3.33
CA ALA A 123 8.95 16.73 -2.66
C ALA A 123 9.47 15.45 -3.34
N MET A 124 10.79 15.30 -3.40
CA MET A 124 11.48 14.08 -3.83
C MET A 124 12.62 13.78 -2.85
N VAL A 125 12.42 12.74 -2.03
CA VAL A 125 13.38 12.26 -1.04
C VAL A 125 14.17 11.10 -1.61
N ASN A 126 15.51 11.15 -1.50
CA ASN A 126 16.43 10.20 -2.11
C ASN A 126 16.29 10.22 -3.64
N GLN A 127 16.60 11.37 -4.24
CA GLN A 127 16.48 11.63 -5.67
C GLN A 127 17.32 10.65 -6.49
N LYS A 128 18.50 10.27 -6.02
CA LYS A 128 19.35 9.23 -6.64
C LYS A 128 18.57 7.92 -6.87
N LEU A 129 17.76 7.49 -5.91
CA LEU A 129 16.94 6.29 -6.04
C LEU A 129 15.63 6.57 -6.81
N ALA A 130 14.99 7.72 -6.57
CA ALA A 130 13.74 8.10 -7.24
C ALA A 130 13.89 8.24 -8.76
N LEU A 131 15.05 8.73 -9.21
CA LEU A 131 15.39 8.97 -10.63
C LEU A 131 16.08 7.78 -11.30
N SER A 132 16.46 6.75 -10.53
CA SER A 132 17.14 5.55 -11.04
C SER A 132 16.30 4.78 -12.07
N SER A 133 16.89 3.74 -12.68
CA SER A 133 16.21 2.85 -13.65
C SER A 133 14.99 2.09 -13.11
N GLY A 134 14.61 2.33 -11.85
CA GLY A 134 13.42 1.77 -11.22
C GLY A 134 13.63 0.34 -10.76
N ALA A 135 12.53 -0.31 -10.43
CA ALA A 135 12.52 -1.72 -10.10
C ALA A 135 11.21 -2.36 -10.56
N GLN A 136 11.13 -3.68 -10.41
CA GLN A 136 9.90 -4.41 -10.68
C GLN A 136 8.72 -3.76 -9.91
N PRO A 137 7.63 -3.39 -10.59
CA PRO A 137 6.51 -2.69 -9.95
C PRO A 137 5.72 -3.59 -9.00
N CYS A 138 5.98 -4.90 -9.02
CA CYS A 138 5.27 -5.88 -8.23
C CYS A 138 3.75 -5.76 -8.50
N SER A 139 2.93 -5.68 -7.46
CA SER A 139 1.48 -5.54 -7.57
C SER A 139 0.95 -4.13 -7.83
N THR A 140 1.79 -3.09 -7.98
CA THR A 140 1.28 -1.75 -8.35
C THR A 140 0.86 -1.69 -9.82
N ILE A 141 1.43 -2.55 -10.69
CA ILE A 141 1.03 -2.69 -12.10
C ILE A 141 -0.45 -3.01 -12.29
N LYS A 142 -1.09 -3.59 -11.26
CA LYS A 142 -2.51 -3.96 -11.27
C LYS A 142 -3.45 -2.78 -11.51
N LEU A 143 -3.01 -1.55 -11.20
CA LEU A 143 -3.79 -0.35 -11.53
C LEU A 143 -3.90 -0.15 -13.04
N SER A 144 -2.77 -0.25 -13.76
CA SER A 144 -2.73 -0.20 -15.23
C SER A 144 -3.59 -1.32 -15.85
N VAL A 145 -3.44 -2.55 -15.34
CA VAL A 145 -4.20 -3.71 -15.85
C VAL A 145 -5.70 -3.57 -15.58
N ALA A 146 -6.10 -3.08 -14.40
CA ALA A 146 -7.50 -2.86 -14.08
C ALA A 146 -8.13 -1.83 -15.03
N LEU A 147 -7.48 -0.69 -15.23
CA LEU A 147 -7.95 0.34 -16.16
C LEU A 147 -8.02 -0.19 -17.59
N ALA A 148 -7.00 -0.90 -18.08
CA ALA A 148 -7.02 -1.52 -19.41
C ALA A 148 -8.21 -2.48 -19.59
N ALA A 149 -8.47 -3.34 -18.60
CA ALA A 149 -9.58 -4.29 -18.66
C ALA A 149 -10.95 -3.61 -18.61
N LEU A 150 -11.08 -2.50 -17.86
CA LEU A 150 -12.28 -1.67 -17.82
C LEU A 150 -12.50 -0.93 -19.15
N SER A 151 -11.46 -0.34 -19.73
CA SER A 151 -11.51 0.33 -21.04
C SER A 151 -11.93 -0.62 -22.16
N GLU A 152 -11.50 -1.88 -22.11
CA GLU A 152 -11.90 -2.93 -23.06
C GLU A 152 -13.25 -3.57 -22.70
N ASN A 153 -13.97 -3.09 -21.69
CA ASN A 153 -15.25 -3.63 -21.21
C ASN A 153 -15.21 -5.13 -20.86
N LEU A 154 -14.04 -5.65 -20.48
CA LEU A 154 -13.86 -7.06 -20.12
C LEU A 154 -14.34 -7.37 -18.70
N ILE A 155 -14.36 -6.35 -17.85
CA ILE A 155 -14.80 -6.41 -16.45
C ILE A 155 -15.54 -5.12 -16.09
N THR A 156 -16.30 -5.22 -15.00
CA THR A 156 -16.79 -4.12 -14.16
C THR A 156 -16.31 -4.40 -12.73
N LYS A 157 -16.58 -3.49 -11.79
CA LYS A 157 -16.21 -3.67 -10.38
C LYS A 157 -16.82 -4.91 -9.75
N ASP A 158 -17.99 -5.32 -10.23
CA ASP A 158 -18.78 -6.47 -9.76
C ASP A 158 -18.56 -7.75 -10.60
N THR A 159 -17.81 -7.68 -11.70
CA THR A 159 -17.56 -8.86 -12.53
C THR A 159 -16.75 -9.92 -11.78
N GLU A 160 -17.40 -11.04 -11.49
CA GLU A 160 -16.81 -12.20 -10.82
C GLU A 160 -15.94 -13.04 -11.79
N ILE A 161 -14.64 -13.09 -11.53
CA ILE A 161 -13.70 -13.93 -12.28
C ILE A 161 -13.48 -15.25 -11.54
N ALA A 162 -13.71 -16.37 -12.22
CA ALA A 162 -13.42 -17.70 -11.69
C ALA A 162 -11.90 -17.91 -11.53
N LEU A 163 -11.47 -18.18 -10.30
CA LEU A 163 -10.07 -18.47 -9.93
C LEU A 163 -9.82 -19.97 -9.71
N GLY A 164 -10.87 -20.78 -9.81
CA GLY A 164 -10.87 -22.24 -9.64
C GLY A 164 -12.29 -22.76 -9.50
N ARG A 165 -12.45 -24.06 -9.25
CA ARG A 165 -13.77 -24.74 -9.28
C ARG A 165 -14.83 -24.16 -8.32
N ARG A 166 -14.42 -23.47 -7.25
CA ARG A 166 -15.31 -22.95 -6.19
C ARG A 166 -14.92 -21.55 -5.73
N SER A 167 -14.04 -20.85 -6.46
CA SER A 167 -13.55 -19.54 -6.05
C SER A 167 -13.81 -18.55 -7.16
N HIS A 168 -14.52 -17.49 -6.83
CA HIS A 168 -14.72 -16.33 -7.67
C HIS A 168 -14.25 -15.10 -6.89
N LEU A 169 -13.84 -14.06 -7.60
CA LEU A 169 -13.49 -12.78 -7.00
C LEU A 169 -13.86 -11.65 -7.96
N ASN A 170 -14.40 -10.57 -7.43
CA ASN A 170 -14.62 -9.32 -8.16
C ASN A 170 -13.41 -8.37 -8.11
N LEU A 171 -13.44 -7.31 -8.92
CA LEU A 171 -12.34 -6.35 -9.05
C LEU A 171 -12.06 -5.62 -7.74
N THR A 172 -13.10 -5.16 -7.04
CA THR A 172 -12.98 -4.45 -5.76
C THR A 172 -12.16 -5.25 -4.75
N THR A 173 -12.52 -6.52 -4.55
CA THR A 173 -11.80 -7.41 -3.62
C THR A 173 -10.42 -7.78 -4.15
N ALA A 174 -10.29 -7.98 -5.47
CA ALA A 174 -9.02 -8.29 -6.11
C ALA A 174 -7.98 -7.16 -5.94
N LEU A 175 -8.39 -5.89 -6.09
CA LEU A 175 -7.53 -4.72 -5.85
C LEU A 175 -7.16 -4.61 -4.38
N ALA A 176 -8.15 -4.67 -3.47
CA ALA A 176 -7.96 -4.52 -2.04
C ALA A 176 -7.02 -5.59 -1.44
N ARG A 177 -7.20 -6.85 -1.86
CA ARG A 177 -6.39 -8.01 -1.41
C ARG A 177 -5.21 -8.31 -2.33
N SER A 178 -5.04 -7.55 -3.40
CA SER A 178 -3.97 -7.72 -4.38
C SER A 178 -3.91 -9.16 -4.94
N ASN A 179 -5.04 -9.75 -5.33
CA ASN A 179 -5.12 -11.16 -5.72
C ASN A 179 -4.42 -11.43 -7.06
N ASN A 180 -3.33 -12.19 -7.06
CA ASN A 180 -2.56 -12.44 -8.28
C ASN A 180 -3.36 -13.24 -9.32
N ALA A 181 -4.07 -14.29 -8.91
CA ALA A 181 -4.80 -15.16 -9.84
C ALA A 181 -5.87 -14.39 -10.63
N TYR A 182 -6.54 -13.42 -10.00
CA TYR A 182 -7.49 -12.53 -10.69
C TYR A 182 -6.80 -11.75 -11.81
N PHE A 183 -5.71 -11.05 -11.49
CA PHE A 183 -5.01 -10.22 -12.49
C PHE A 183 -4.26 -11.03 -13.54
N GLU A 184 -3.85 -12.27 -13.22
CA GLU A 184 -3.34 -13.19 -14.24
C GLU A 184 -4.45 -13.63 -15.20
N ALA A 185 -5.65 -13.93 -14.70
CA ALA A 185 -6.79 -14.31 -15.53
C ALA A 185 -7.26 -13.16 -16.42
N VAL A 186 -7.38 -11.94 -15.86
CA VAL A 186 -7.70 -10.72 -16.61
C VAL A 186 -6.61 -10.40 -17.63
N GLY A 187 -5.33 -10.47 -17.25
CA GLY A 187 -4.20 -10.25 -18.15
C GLY A 187 -4.19 -11.20 -19.34
N ARG A 188 -4.46 -12.49 -19.14
CA ARG A 188 -4.59 -13.46 -20.23
C ARG A 188 -5.78 -13.19 -21.15
N LYS A 189 -6.87 -12.60 -20.64
CA LYS A 189 -8.02 -12.19 -21.46
C LYS A 189 -7.70 -10.96 -22.32
N LEU A 190 -6.95 -10.00 -21.78
CA LEU A 190 -6.49 -8.83 -22.52
C LEU A 190 -5.50 -9.20 -23.63
N GLY A 191 -4.56 -10.11 -23.33
CA GLY A 191 -3.43 -10.39 -24.21
C GLY A 191 -2.32 -9.34 -24.10
N PHE A 192 -1.11 -9.71 -24.53
CA PHE A 192 0.08 -8.87 -24.38
C PHE A 192 -0.06 -7.52 -25.12
N ASP A 193 -0.55 -7.52 -26.35
CA ASP A 193 -0.63 -6.31 -27.18
C ASP A 193 -1.47 -5.21 -26.53
N LYS A 194 -2.63 -5.57 -25.97
CA LYS A 194 -3.50 -4.62 -25.25
C LYS A 194 -2.87 -4.17 -23.94
N VAL A 195 -2.30 -5.09 -23.17
CA VAL A 195 -1.61 -4.76 -21.91
C VAL A 195 -0.47 -3.77 -22.17
N SER A 196 0.33 -4.01 -23.20
CA SER A 196 1.42 -3.13 -23.62
C SER A 196 0.91 -1.77 -24.12
N TYR A 197 -0.08 -1.78 -25.02
CA TYR A 197 -0.71 -0.57 -25.53
C TYR A 197 -1.18 0.37 -24.42
N TYR A 198 -1.98 -0.12 -23.46
CA TYR A 198 -2.49 0.70 -22.38
C TYR A 198 -1.39 1.14 -21.41
N ALA A 199 -0.42 0.27 -21.09
CA ALA A 199 0.70 0.65 -20.25
C ALA A 199 1.48 1.84 -20.83
N HIS A 200 1.72 1.85 -22.14
CA HIS A 200 2.35 2.98 -22.81
C HIS A 200 1.44 4.23 -22.87
N GLN A 201 0.13 4.09 -23.07
CA GLN A 201 -0.80 5.23 -22.95
C GLN A 201 -0.75 5.83 -21.54
N TYR A 202 -0.60 5.01 -20.51
CA TYR A 202 -0.48 5.42 -19.11
C TYR A 202 0.90 5.94 -18.72
N GLY A 203 1.83 5.99 -19.67
CA GLY A 203 3.16 6.56 -19.51
C GLY A 203 4.23 5.62 -18.96
N LEU A 204 3.98 4.31 -18.95
CA LEU A 204 5.02 3.33 -18.62
C LEU A 204 5.94 3.13 -19.83
N GLY A 205 7.24 3.06 -19.56
CA GLY A 205 8.28 2.94 -20.60
C GLY A 205 8.65 4.27 -21.27
N GLU A 206 8.16 5.40 -20.76
CA GLU A 206 8.56 6.75 -21.18
C GLU A 206 9.00 7.59 -19.97
N LEU A 207 9.79 8.64 -20.21
CA LEU A 207 10.13 9.63 -19.17
C LEU A 207 8.83 10.28 -18.67
N ALA A 208 8.67 10.29 -17.35
CA ALA A 208 7.53 10.93 -16.70
C ALA A 208 7.77 12.43 -16.51
N GLY A 209 9.03 12.82 -16.28
CA GLY A 209 9.46 14.19 -16.06
C GLY A 209 9.58 15.04 -17.32
N TYR A 210 9.50 16.35 -17.13
CA TYR A 210 9.86 17.37 -18.11
C TYR A 210 11.27 17.88 -17.82
N ASN A 211 12.25 17.39 -18.56
CA ASN A 211 13.67 17.78 -18.44
C ASN A 211 14.25 17.63 -17.03
N ILE A 212 13.85 16.60 -16.27
CA ILE A 212 14.42 16.32 -14.95
C ILE A 212 15.79 15.64 -15.14
N PRO A 213 16.91 16.27 -14.71
CA PRO A 213 18.24 15.71 -14.89
C PRO A 213 18.38 14.35 -14.18
N GLY A 214 19.00 13.38 -14.86
CA GLY A 214 19.24 12.05 -14.30
C GLY A 214 18.01 11.13 -14.24
N GLU A 215 16.84 11.56 -14.73
CA GLU A 215 15.67 10.68 -14.84
C GLU A 215 15.91 9.52 -15.82
N HIS A 216 15.69 8.30 -15.36
CA HIS A 216 15.61 7.12 -16.21
C HIS A 216 14.14 6.76 -16.52
N LEU A 217 13.90 6.22 -17.72
CA LEU A 217 12.56 5.83 -18.18
C LEU A 217 12.12 4.40 -17.80
N GLY A 218 12.90 3.70 -16.98
CA GLY A 218 12.64 2.28 -16.65
C GLY A 218 12.79 1.36 -17.86
N THR A 219 12.02 0.26 -17.89
CA THR A 219 12.00 -0.69 -19.02
C THR A 219 10.63 -1.35 -19.11
N TYR A 220 10.03 -1.31 -20.30
CA TYR A 220 8.85 -2.08 -20.63
C TYR A 220 9.20 -3.01 -21.81
N PRO A 221 8.84 -4.30 -21.75
CA PRO A 221 9.26 -5.24 -22.79
C PRO A 221 8.46 -5.04 -24.09
N ASP A 222 9.16 -5.12 -25.24
CA ASP A 222 8.55 -5.02 -26.58
C ASP A 222 7.78 -6.30 -26.97
N GLU A 223 8.11 -7.43 -26.35
CA GLU A 223 7.48 -8.73 -26.57
C GLU A 223 7.02 -9.37 -25.25
N GLU A 224 6.05 -10.29 -25.33
CA GLU A 224 5.60 -11.03 -24.16
C GLU A 224 6.75 -11.82 -23.53
N ILE A 225 6.89 -11.75 -22.20
CA ILE A 225 7.89 -12.56 -21.51
C ILE A 225 7.65 -14.05 -21.75
N PRO A 226 8.69 -14.91 -21.76
CA PRO A 226 8.53 -16.34 -21.99
C PRO A 226 7.49 -16.99 -21.07
N ALA A 227 6.70 -17.93 -21.60
CA ALA A 227 5.68 -18.68 -20.84
C ALA A 227 6.24 -19.36 -19.57
N LYS A 228 7.51 -19.80 -19.61
CA LYS A 228 8.22 -20.36 -18.43
C LYS A 228 8.39 -19.37 -17.27
N LEU A 229 8.43 -18.08 -17.56
CA LEU A 229 8.45 -17.01 -16.55
C LEU A 229 7.04 -16.62 -16.10
N GLY A 230 6.02 -16.94 -16.91
CA GLY A 230 4.61 -16.80 -16.60
C GLY A 230 3.81 -15.97 -17.60
N GLY A 231 4.45 -15.51 -18.69
CA GLY A 231 3.81 -14.75 -19.76
C GLY A 231 3.10 -13.48 -19.28
N VAL A 232 2.15 -13.03 -20.08
CA VAL A 232 1.29 -11.86 -19.83
C VAL A 232 0.58 -11.94 -18.47
N GLY A 233 0.28 -13.15 -17.99
CA GLY A 233 -0.32 -13.36 -16.68
C GLY A 233 0.54 -12.77 -15.56
N LYS A 234 1.82 -13.19 -15.47
CA LYS A 234 2.72 -12.68 -14.42
C LYS A 234 3.17 -11.24 -14.66
N MET A 235 3.21 -10.78 -15.91
CA MET A 235 3.36 -9.35 -16.19
C MET A 235 2.24 -8.55 -15.52
N CYS A 236 0.99 -9.01 -15.66
CA CYS A 236 -0.18 -8.32 -15.13
C CYS A 236 -0.35 -8.42 -13.60
N SER A 237 0.16 -9.48 -12.96
CA SER A 237 -0.02 -9.69 -11.51
C SER A 237 1.19 -9.28 -10.66
N PHE A 238 2.40 -9.44 -11.19
CA PHE A 238 3.66 -9.18 -10.50
C PHE A 238 4.54 -8.14 -11.20
N GLY A 239 4.18 -7.66 -12.39
CA GLY A 239 5.05 -6.77 -13.16
C GLY A 239 6.30 -7.46 -13.66
N GLU A 240 6.26 -8.77 -13.85
CA GLU A 240 7.42 -9.55 -14.29
C GLU A 240 7.95 -9.01 -15.64
N GLY A 241 9.26 -8.84 -15.76
CA GLY A 241 9.89 -8.29 -16.97
C GLY A 241 9.76 -6.77 -17.15
N ILE A 242 9.12 -6.06 -16.22
CA ILE A 242 8.96 -4.60 -16.24
C ILE A 242 9.86 -3.99 -15.17
N SER A 243 10.51 -2.87 -15.49
CA SER A 243 11.10 -1.95 -14.52
C SER A 243 10.37 -0.62 -14.57
N MET A 244 9.83 -0.17 -13.44
CA MET A 244 9.06 1.06 -13.34
C MET A 244 9.71 2.00 -12.33
N THR A 245 9.78 3.28 -12.65
CA THR A 245 10.33 4.29 -11.75
C THR A 245 9.26 4.82 -10.78
N PRO A 246 9.66 5.33 -9.59
CA PRO A 246 8.76 6.05 -8.71
C PRO A 246 8.03 7.21 -9.39
N LEU A 247 8.69 7.93 -10.31
CA LEU A 247 8.09 9.02 -11.09
C LEU A 247 7.00 8.51 -12.03
N GLN A 248 7.22 7.42 -12.77
CA GLN A 248 6.20 6.82 -13.65
C GLN A 248 4.95 6.39 -12.87
N LEU A 249 5.14 5.75 -11.70
CA LEU A 249 4.03 5.38 -10.83
C LEU A 249 3.28 6.61 -10.29
N GLY A 250 4.02 7.65 -9.92
CA GLY A 250 3.47 8.93 -9.46
C GLY A 250 2.67 9.64 -10.54
N ALA A 251 3.14 9.64 -11.78
CA ALA A 251 2.45 10.24 -12.93
C ALA A 251 1.14 9.50 -13.26
N LEU A 252 1.17 8.17 -13.33
CA LEU A 252 -0.03 7.36 -13.53
C LEU A 252 -1.07 7.61 -12.43
N LEU A 253 -0.63 7.57 -11.17
CA LEU A 253 -1.55 7.79 -10.05
C LEU A 253 -2.07 9.23 -10.00
N SER A 254 -1.29 10.21 -10.46
CA SER A 254 -1.73 11.60 -10.62
C SER A 254 -2.83 11.74 -11.66
N ALA A 255 -2.70 11.05 -12.80
CA ALA A 255 -3.76 11.02 -13.81
C ALA A 255 -5.04 10.36 -13.27
N ILE A 256 -4.93 9.28 -12.47
CA ILE A 256 -6.08 8.69 -11.79
C ILE A 256 -6.70 9.69 -10.79
N ALA A 257 -5.88 10.36 -9.99
CA ALA A 257 -6.34 11.27 -8.95
C ALA A 257 -6.95 12.57 -9.48
N ASN A 258 -6.61 13.00 -10.71
CA ASN A 258 -7.11 14.23 -11.33
C ASN A 258 -8.20 14.03 -12.38
N GLY A 259 -8.64 12.79 -12.62
CA GLY A 259 -9.71 12.50 -13.58
C GLY A 259 -9.25 12.14 -15.00
N GLY A 260 -7.95 12.03 -15.27
CA GLY A 260 -7.42 11.46 -16.51
C GLY A 260 -6.36 12.30 -17.22
N THR A 261 -5.95 13.45 -16.70
CA THR A 261 -4.89 14.25 -17.34
C THR A 261 -3.52 13.75 -16.92
N LEU A 262 -2.76 13.16 -17.83
CA LEU A 262 -1.37 12.82 -17.59
C LEU A 262 -0.51 14.05 -17.83
N TYR A 263 0.01 14.65 -16.77
CA TYR A 263 0.98 15.74 -16.84
C TYR A 263 2.39 15.19 -16.98
N TYR A 264 3.28 15.96 -17.63
CA TYR A 264 4.69 15.79 -17.35
C TYR A 264 4.97 16.21 -15.91
N LEU A 265 5.72 15.38 -15.18
CA LEU A 265 6.17 15.75 -13.85
C LEU A 265 7.24 16.83 -13.95
N GLN A 266 7.14 17.85 -13.11
CA GLN A 266 8.05 18.99 -13.13
C GLN A 266 8.60 19.19 -11.71
N HIS A 267 9.92 19.25 -11.58
CA HIS A 267 10.63 19.48 -10.31
C HIS A 267 11.40 20.80 -10.43
N PRO A 268 10.78 21.94 -10.05
CA PRO A 268 11.44 23.24 -10.10
C PRO A 268 12.73 23.25 -9.28
N ALA A 269 13.81 23.78 -9.84
CA ALA A 269 15.11 23.82 -9.16
C ALA A 269 15.17 24.89 -8.06
N GLY A 270 14.25 25.87 -8.07
CA GLY A 270 14.26 26.96 -7.09
C GLY A 270 13.00 27.83 -7.11
N PRO A 271 12.96 28.86 -6.25
CA PRO A 271 11.78 29.71 -6.06
C PRO A 271 11.29 30.42 -7.33
N ASP A 272 12.20 30.85 -8.20
CA ASP A 272 11.85 31.57 -9.44
C ASP A 272 11.13 30.65 -10.45
N GLU A 273 11.54 29.39 -10.54
CA GLU A 273 10.87 28.38 -11.36
C GLU A 273 9.53 27.95 -10.74
N VAL A 274 9.42 27.95 -9.41
CA VAL A 274 8.13 27.74 -8.73
C VAL A 274 7.16 28.88 -9.04
N ALA A 275 7.63 30.13 -8.99
CA ALA A 275 6.81 31.31 -9.25
C ALA A 275 6.34 31.41 -10.71
N SER A 276 7.15 30.93 -11.66
CA SER A 276 6.83 30.89 -13.09
C SER A 276 6.28 29.54 -13.55
N PHE A 277 5.98 28.63 -12.62
CA PHE A 277 5.52 27.28 -12.91
C PHE A 277 4.25 27.29 -13.76
N GLN A 278 4.25 26.50 -14.82
CA GLN A 278 3.07 26.22 -15.65
C GLN A 278 2.94 24.71 -15.86
N PRO A 279 1.75 24.13 -15.58
CA PRO A 279 1.48 22.72 -15.86
C PRO A 279 1.65 22.37 -17.33
N ARG A 280 2.28 21.23 -17.62
CA ARG A 280 2.43 20.72 -19.00
C ARG A 280 1.71 19.40 -19.16
N ALA A 281 0.53 19.44 -19.77
CA ALA A 281 -0.21 18.23 -20.11
C ALA A 281 0.58 17.42 -21.15
N LYS A 282 0.82 16.14 -20.84
CA LYS A 282 1.43 15.18 -21.76
C LYS A 282 0.38 14.56 -22.67
N ARG A 283 -0.73 14.10 -22.08
CA ARG A 283 -1.92 13.59 -22.81
C ARG A 283 -3.14 13.50 -21.89
N HIS A 284 -4.31 13.35 -22.49
CA HIS A 284 -5.56 13.07 -21.79
C HIS A 284 -5.93 11.60 -21.94
N LEU A 285 -6.26 10.96 -20.83
CA LEU A 285 -6.68 9.56 -20.74
C LEU A 285 -8.19 9.50 -20.53
N ASP A 286 -8.89 8.74 -21.37
CA ASP A 286 -10.33 8.52 -21.22
C ASP A 286 -10.61 7.48 -20.12
N ILE A 287 -10.36 7.87 -18.87
CA ILE A 287 -10.50 7.01 -17.68
C ILE A 287 -11.43 7.62 -16.63
N ALA A 288 -11.94 8.83 -16.84
CA ALA A 288 -12.76 9.55 -15.87
C ALA A 288 -13.96 8.71 -15.38
N SER A 289 -14.64 8.04 -16.31
CA SER A 289 -15.78 7.16 -16.04
C SER A 289 -15.38 5.83 -15.36
N LEU A 290 -14.10 5.44 -15.46
CA LEU A 290 -13.57 4.17 -14.93
C LEU A 290 -13.02 4.32 -13.51
N ILE A 291 -12.68 5.54 -13.08
CA ILE A 291 -12.12 5.80 -11.74
C ILE A 291 -13.04 5.28 -10.61
N PRO A 292 -14.37 5.48 -10.64
CA PRO A 292 -15.26 4.92 -9.62
C PRO A 292 -15.18 3.40 -9.51
N GLU A 293 -14.90 2.68 -10.60
CA GLU A 293 -14.83 1.21 -10.64
C GLU A 293 -13.62 0.66 -9.88
N ILE A 294 -12.53 1.42 -9.78
CA ILE A 294 -11.31 1.02 -9.05
C ILE A 294 -11.21 1.66 -7.66
N SER A 295 -11.93 2.75 -7.42
CA SER A 295 -11.83 3.56 -6.20
C SER A 295 -12.17 2.76 -4.94
N ASP A 296 -13.26 1.99 -4.96
CA ASP A 296 -13.68 1.12 -3.84
C ASP A 296 -12.58 0.10 -3.50
N GLY A 297 -11.94 -0.48 -4.52
CA GLY A 297 -10.86 -1.45 -4.34
C GLY A 297 -9.57 -0.83 -3.79
N MET A 298 -9.25 0.40 -4.21
CA MET A 298 -8.09 1.16 -3.73
C MET A 298 -8.30 1.66 -2.29
N ALA A 299 -9.50 2.13 -1.94
CA ALA A 299 -9.86 2.46 -0.57
C ALA A 299 -9.86 1.21 0.31
N GLY A 300 -10.47 0.12 -0.18
CA GLY A 300 -10.48 -1.18 0.50
C GLY A 300 -9.08 -1.73 0.80
N ALA A 301 -8.07 -1.41 -0.02
CA ALA A 301 -6.68 -1.77 0.27
C ALA A 301 -6.20 -1.14 1.59
N VAL A 302 -6.59 0.10 1.89
CA VAL A 302 -6.25 0.83 3.11
C VAL A 302 -7.17 0.45 4.26
N GLU A 303 -8.46 0.24 4.02
CA GLU A 303 -9.43 -0.01 5.07
C GLU A 303 -9.30 -1.39 5.70
N TYR A 304 -9.17 -2.44 4.87
CA TYR A 304 -9.17 -3.84 5.30
C TYR A 304 -8.17 -4.72 4.53
N GLY A 305 -7.49 -4.18 3.53
CA GLY A 305 -6.64 -4.91 2.61
C GLY A 305 -5.14 -4.81 2.93
N THR A 306 -4.33 -4.80 1.87
CA THR A 306 -2.88 -4.91 1.96
C THR A 306 -2.18 -3.66 2.50
N ALA A 307 -2.83 -2.50 2.50
CA ALA A 307 -2.29 -1.21 2.94
C ALA A 307 -2.78 -0.79 4.34
N ARG A 308 -3.48 -1.66 5.08
CA ARG A 308 -4.07 -1.36 6.41
C ARG A 308 -3.10 -0.78 7.46
N SER A 309 -1.80 -1.02 7.29
CA SER A 309 -0.75 -0.47 8.16
C SER A 309 -0.63 1.05 8.08
N LEU A 310 -1.13 1.69 7.02
CA LEU A 310 -1.27 3.15 6.94
C LEU A 310 -2.10 3.68 8.12
N ARG A 311 -3.19 2.97 8.45
CA ARG A 311 -4.15 3.33 9.49
C ARG A 311 -3.61 3.24 10.91
N LEU A 312 -2.38 2.72 11.08
CA LEU A 312 -1.68 2.79 12.37
C LEU A 312 -1.32 4.23 12.73
N ASN A 313 -1.15 5.11 11.74
CA ASN A 313 -0.71 6.49 11.94
C ASN A 313 -1.76 7.53 11.50
N PHE A 314 -2.63 7.21 10.54
CA PHE A 314 -3.53 8.19 9.91
C PHE A 314 -4.89 7.60 9.54
N ASN A 315 -5.99 8.24 9.98
CA ASN A 315 -7.38 7.83 9.72
C ASN A 315 -8.32 9.03 9.42
N GLU A 316 -7.78 10.24 9.36
CA GLU A 316 -8.55 11.48 9.29
C GLU A 316 -9.14 11.72 7.90
N GLU A 317 -8.44 11.29 6.84
CA GLU A 317 -8.88 11.43 5.45
C GLU A 317 -8.96 10.07 4.75
N SER A 318 -9.84 9.98 3.76
CA SER A 318 -9.94 8.80 2.90
C SER A 318 -8.71 8.71 1.99
N ILE A 319 -7.90 7.67 2.17
CA ILE A 319 -6.73 7.40 1.35
C ILE A 319 -7.03 6.24 0.40
N LEU A 320 -6.82 6.45 -0.89
CA LEU A 320 -6.90 5.43 -1.92
C LEU A 320 -5.48 5.04 -2.33
N GLY A 321 -5.18 3.74 -2.43
CA GLY A 321 -3.85 3.34 -2.84
C GLY A 321 -3.67 1.88 -3.21
N LYS A 322 -2.43 1.56 -3.61
CA LYS A 322 -2.04 0.21 -4.01
C LYS A 322 -0.64 -0.12 -3.52
N THR A 323 -0.51 -1.24 -2.81
CA THR A 323 0.79 -1.79 -2.42
C THR A 323 1.38 -2.70 -3.50
N GLY A 324 2.71 -2.75 -3.56
CA GLY A 324 3.50 -3.75 -4.29
C GLY A 324 4.51 -4.43 -3.36
N THR A 325 4.71 -5.74 -3.54
CA THR A 325 5.79 -6.48 -2.85
C THR A 325 6.30 -7.57 -3.76
N CYS A 326 7.61 -7.59 -3.99
CA CYS A 326 8.29 -8.63 -4.75
C CYS A 326 9.75 -8.70 -4.32
N SER A 327 10.48 -9.65 -4.90
CA SER A 327 11.88 -9.88 -4.58
C SER A 327 12.61 -10.28 -5.84
N ASN A 328 13.74 -9.65 -6.11
CA ASN A 328 14.59 -9.98 -7.23
C ASN A 328 16.06 -9.99 -6.78
N SER A 329 16.82 -10.99 -7.23
CA SER A 329 18.27 -11.08 -7.02
C SER A 329 18.77 -10.79 -5.60
N GLY A 330 18.05 -11.21 -4.54
CA GLY A 330 18.47 -10.97 -3.16
C GLY A 330 18.16 -9.56 -2.63
N THR A 331 17.32 -8.81 -3.34
CA THR A 331 16.68 -7.58 -2.86
C THR A 331 15.18 -7.78 -2.78
N ARG A 332 14.56 -7.26 -1.73
CA ARG A 332 13.11 -7.15 -1.58
C ARG A 332 12.69 -5.72 -1.90
N TYR A 333 11.59 -5.59 -2.64
CA TYR A 333 11.00 -4.30 -2.96
C TYR A 333 9.66 -4.12 -2.24
N GLY A 334 9.45 -2.93 -1.68
CA GLY A 334 8.21 -2.50 -1.06
C GLY A 334 7.72 -1.24 -1.76
N TRP A 335 6.55 -1.30 -2.37
CA TRP A 335 5.93 -0.16 -3.03
C TRP A 335 4.62 0.18 -2.33
N PHE A 336 4.33 1.46 -2.24
CA PHE A 336 2.99 1.95 -2.01
C PHE A 336 2.79 3.27 -2.74
N ALA A 337 1.77 3.34 -3.58
CA ALA A 337 1.34 4.58 -4.20
C ALA A 337 -0.08 4.87 -3.73
N SER A 338 -0.33 6.11 -3.33
CA SER A 338 -1.62 6.53 -2.78
C SER A 338 -1.91 8.00 -3.06
N TYR A 339 -3.17 8.39 -2.93
CA TYR A 339 -3.57 9.78 -2.82
C TYR A 339 -4.65 9.97 -1.77
N ALA A 340 -4.65 11.14 -1.13
CA ALA A 340 -5.74 11.55 -0.25
C ALA A 340 -6.91 12.06 -1.11
N ASN A 341 -8.10 11.52 -0.91
CA ASN A 341 -9.30 11.92 -1.63
C ASN A 341 -9.95 13.16 -0.98
N THR A 342 -9.18 14.25 -0.93
CA THR A 342 -9.62 15.53 -0.39
C THR A 342 -9.99 16.50 -1.53
N SER A 343 -10.79 17.51 -1.21
CA SER A 343 -11.11 18.62 -2.12
C SER A 343 -10.01 19.68 -2.16
N VAL A 344 -9.27 19.85 -1.06
CA VAL A 344 -8.13 20.77 -0.92
C VAL A 344 -6.88 19.97 -0.55
N GLY A 345 -5.71 20.36 -1.08
CA GLY A 345 -4.45 19.68 -0.80
C GLY A 345 -4.40 18.24 -1.30
N ARG A 346 -4.96 17.97 -2.48
CA ARG A 346 -4.86 16.63 -3.08
C ARG A 346 -3.39 16.37 -3.41
N ILE A 347 -2.84 15.29 -2.87
CA ILE A 347 -1.44 14.92 -3.04
C ILE A 347 -1.33 13.43 -3.37
N VAL A 348 -0.51 13.12 -4.36
CA VAL A 348 -0.10 11.76 -4.71
C VAL A 348 1.23 11.48 -4.02
N THR A 349 1.29 10.38 -3.27
CA THR A 349 2.50 9.93 -2.56
C THR A 349 2.90 8.56 -3.05
N VAL A 350 4.14 8.43 -3.53
CA VAL A 350 4.79 7.16 -3.86
C VAL A 350 5.91 6.91 -2.87
N VAL A 351 5.82 5.81 -2.14
CA VAL A 351 6.88 5.29 -1.26
C VAL A 351 7.46 4.03 -1.91
N PHE A 352 8.75 4.09 -2.24
CA PHE A 352 9.52 2.98 -2.75
C PHE A 352 10.60 2.58 -1.74
N LEU A 353 10.71 1.29 -1.46
CA LEU A 353 11.68 0.74 -0.53
C LEU A 353 12.44 -0.41 -1.21
N GLN A 354 13.74 -0.50 -0.95
CA GLN A 354 14.57 -1.64 -1.33
C GLN A 354 15.37 -2.14 -0.13
N GLY A 355 15.61 -3.44 -0.05
CA GLY A 355 16.39 -4.00 1.06
C GLY A 355 16.10 -5.46 1.34
N GLY A 356 16.04 -5.78 2.63
CA GLY A 356 15.87 -7.12 3.15
C GLY A 356 14.44 -7.43 3.59
N ARG A 357 14.33 -8.29 4.60
CA ARG A 357 13.03 -8.79 5.08
C ARG A 357 12.07 -7.68 5.56
N PRO A 358 12.50 -6.60 6.21
CA PRO A 358 11.62 -5.49 6.61
C PRO A 358 11.01 -4.70 5.45
N THR A 359 11.52 -4.86 4.22
CA THR A 359 11.09 -4.08 3.06
C THR A 359 9.92 -4.74 2.35
N TYR A 360 8.71 -4.16 2.42
CA TYR A 360 7.51 -4.68 1.75
C TYR A 360 6.42 -3.60 1.66
N GLY A 361 5.40 -3.86 0.86
CA GLY A 361 4.33 -2.91 0.54
C GLY A 361 3.57 -2.38 1.76
N PRO A 362 3.10 -3.23 2.69
CA PRO A 362 2.55 -2.74 3.95
C PRO A 362 3.51 -1.85 4.75
N LYS A 363 4.83 -2.08 4.71
CA LYS A 363 5.79 -1.17 5.37
C LYS A 363 5.83 0.19 4.66
N ALA A 364 5.82 0.21 3.32
CA ALA A 364 5.69 1.44 2.54
C ALA A 364 4.37 2.18 2.83
N ALA A 365 3.25 1.45 3.03
CA ALA A 365 1.96 2.04 3.43
C ALA A 365 1.98 2.62 4.85
N GLU A 366 2.66 1.97 5.78
CA GLU A 366 2.87 2.49 7.14
C GLU A 366 3.62 3.83 7.11
N ILE A 367 4.67 3.92 6.30
CA ILE A 367 5.47 5.15 6.08
C ILE A 367 4.59 6.24 5.47
N ALA A 368 3.82 5.94 4.42
CA ALA A 368 2.87 6.91 3.87
C ALA A 368 1.87 7.41 4.92
N GLY A 369 1.41 6.54 5.83
CA GLY A 369 0.56 6.96 6.96
C GLY A 369 1.23 7.97 7.90
N ARG A 370 2.52 7.82 8.19
CA ARG A 370 3.28 8.82 8.96
C ARG A 370 3.38 10.14 8.20
N MET A 371 3.64 10.08 6.90
CA MET A 371 3.68 11.27 6.05
C MET A 371 2.34 12.00 6.04
N TYR A 372 1.22 11.29 5.85
CA TYR A 372 -0.13 11.88 5.89
C TYR A 372 -0.44 12.50 7.25
N ARG A 373 -0.06 11.85 8.37
CA ARG A 373 -0.15 12.45 9.71
C ARG A 373 0.60 13.77 9.78
N ASN A 374 1.87 13.78 9.38
CA ASN A 374 2.70 14.98 9.43
C ASN A 374 2.12 16.12 8.58
N LEU A 375 1.61 15.82 7.38
CA LEU A 375 0.93 16.79 6.52
C LEU A 375 -0.34 17.36 7.18
N TYR A 376 -1.14 16.49 7.79
CA TYR A 376 -2.36 16.88 8.49
C TYR A 376 -2.08 17.77 9.69
N ASP A 377 -1.09 17.42 10.51
CA ASP A 377 -0.69 18.20 11.69
C ASP A 377 -0.16 19.59 11.32
N HIS A 378 0.32 19.77 10.07
CA HIS A 378 0.75 21.06 9.50
C HIS A 378 -0.30 21.71 8.59
N SER A 379 -1.58 21.30 8.70
CA SER A 379 -2.72 21.91 8.00
C SER A 379 -2.62 21.89 6.46
N PHE A 380 -1.84 20.99 5.87
CA PHE A 380 -1.68 20.90 4.42
C PHE A 380 -3.02 20.64 3.70
N PHE A 381 -3.88 19.78 4.25
CA PHE A 381 -5.18 19.47 3.67
C PHE A 381 -6.22 20.60 3.81
N ALA A 382 -5.95 21.59 4.67
CA ALA A 382 -6.77 22.79 4.80
C ALA A 382 -6.27 23.93 3.90
N ASN A 383 -4.94 24.06 3.75
CA ASN A 383 -4.31 25.20 3.08
C ASN A 383 -3.88 24.93 1.63
N GLY A 384 -3.71 23.65 1.26
CA GLY A 384 -3.06 23.28 0.01
C GLY A 384 -1.53 23.44 0.04
N PRO A 385 -0.85 23.22 -1.10
CA PRO A 385 0.59 23.41 -1.20
C PRO A 385 0.98 24.88 -1.01
N THR A 386 2.11 25.10 -0.35
CA THR A 386 2.65 26.44 -0.13
C THR A 386 3.13 27.00 -1.47
N LEU A 387 2.54 28.11 -1.89
CA LEU A 387 3.08 28.92 -2.97
C LEU A 387 4.23 29.75 -2.39
N LEU A 388 5.44 29.60 -2.94
CA LEU A 388 6.55 30.47 -2.55
C LEU A 388 6.18 31.91 -2.94
N PRO A 389 6.39 32.91 -2.07
CA PRO A 389 6.10 34.30 -2.41
C PRO A 389 6.93 34.67 -3.64
N ALA A 390 6.27 35.16 -4.68
CA ALA A 390 6.96 35.80 -5.79
C ALA A 390 7.83 36.91 -5.19
N ARG A 391 9.15 36.90 -5.44
CA ARG A 391 9.96 38.07 -5.16
C ARG A 391 9.32 39.21 -5.95
N THR A 392 8.73 40.18 -5.25
CA THR A 392 8.38 41.46 -5.84
C THR A 392 9.63 41.95 -6.54
N ALA A 393 9.58 42.03 -7.87
CA ALA A 393 10.64 42.64 -8.64
C ALA A 393 10.91 44.02 -8.04
N GLU A 394 12.08 44.20 -7.41
CA GLU A 394 12.58 45.53 -7.11
C GLU A 394 12.67 46.26 -8.46
N GLN A 395 11.77 47.22 -8.65
CA GLN A 395 11.90 48.17 -9.75
C GLN A 395 13.27 48.83 -9.62
N PRO A 396 14.11 48.85 -10.67
CA PRO A 396 15.32 49.65 -10.62
C PRO A 396 14.91 51.11 -10.43
N ALA A 397 15.39 51.72 -9.35
CA ALA A 397 15.25 53.13 -9.08
C ALA A 397 15.74 53.91 -10.32
N ALA A 398 14.85 54.70 -10.91
CA ALA A 398 15.21 55.65 -11.95
C ALA A 398 16.20 56.65 -11.36
N GLY A 399 17.49 56.42 -11.61
CA GLY A 399 18.55 57.37 -11.34
C GLY A 399 18.41 58.54 -12.31
N ILE A 400 17.95 59.67 -11.77
CA ILE A 400 17.99 60.98 -12.40
C ILE A 400 19.46 61.37 -12.56
N THR A 401 19.96 61.39 -13.79
CA THR A 401 21.21 62.09 -14.13
C THR A 401 20.88 63.55 -14.41
N GLN A 402 21.52 64.44 -13.66
CA GLN A 402 21.62 65.87 -13.97
C GLN A 402 22.56 66.13 -15.13
#